data_AF-A0A4V1IEM7-F1
#
_entry.id   AF-A0A4V1IEM7-F1
#
_cell.length_a   1.000
_cell.length_b   1.000
_cell.length_c   1.000
_cell.angle_alpha   90.00
_cell.angle_beta   90.00
_cell.angle_gamma   90.00
#
_symmetry.space_group_name_H-M   'P 1'
#
loop_
_entity.id
_entity.type
_entity.pdbx_description
1 polymer ?
#
loop_
_entity_poly.entity_id
_entity_poly.type
_entity_poly.pdbx_seq_one_letter_code
_entity_poly.pdbx_strand_id
1 'polypeptide(L)'
;MAVTTTPVDDGAMDGLDEELRGELFRPGDPNYDERRTIWNGMIDRRPALIVRATGVSDVIATVDFAREQNVLLAVRGGGHNIAGNAVCDGGVMLDLSAMRSVRVDPAERTARVEPGATLGDFDHEAQAFGLATPTGINSPTGVAGLTLGGGFGWLTRRYGMTVDNLRSVDIVTADGELRHASEAENSDLFWGIRGGGGNFGVVTSFEFDLHEVGPEILSGPIVYAGDDAREVIRHVRDFNEDAPVEYAADLPSPLSEIVFGQLGGEMARVPSDAMAYPHRDAAYAMNVYTRWEDPAMDDECIAWSRTFFDAMAPYATGGVYVNFISENEGEETLAYGRNGDRLAEVKATYDPENLFRLSQNVEPAR
;
A
#
# COMPACT_ATOMS: atom_id res chain seq x y z
N MET A 1 -17.48 7.68 16.54
CA MET A 1 -17.47 8.04 17.97
C MET A 1 -16.05 8.47 18.31
N ALA A 2 -15.85 9.63 18.93
CA ALA A 2 -14.50 10.05 19.34
C ALA A 2 -13.92 8.99 20.27
N VAL A 3 -12.85 8.31 19.83
CA VAL A 3 -12.09 7.39 20.65
C VAL A 3 -11.46 8.24 21.75
N THR A 4 -12.01 8.20 22.96
CA THR A 4 -11.34 8.73 24.15
C THR A 4 -10.07 7.91 24.34
N THR A 5 -8.94 8.45 23.89
CA THR A 5 -7.62 7.90 24.16
C THR A 5 -7.35 8.09 25.64
N THR A 6 -7.22 6.97 26.36
CA THR A 6 -6.62 7.03 27.70
C THR A 6 -5.20 7.58 27.52
N PRO A 7 -4.81 8.62 28.27
CA PRO A 7 -3.43 9.10 28.23
C PRO A 7 -2.49 7.94 28.54
N VAL A 8 -1.51 7.72 27.66
CA VAL A 8 -0.45 6.75 27.90
C VAL A 8 0.37 7.25 29.10
N ASP A 9 0.58 6.38 30.10
CA ASP A 9 1.34 6.74 31.30
C ASP A 9 2.84 6.86 31.00
N ASP A 10 3.51 7.87 31.55
CA ASP A 10 4.94 8.13 31.32
C ASP A 10 5.82 6.93 31.73
N GLY A 11 5.46 6.23 32.82
CA GLY A 11 6.20 5.05 33.27
C GLY A 11 6.05 3.86 32.33
N ALA A 12 4.89 3.73 31.67
CA ALA A 12 4.70 2.73 30.62
C ALA A 12 5.54 3.07 29.38
N MET A 13 5.62 4.34 28.99
CA MET A 13 6.47 4.78 27.88
C MET A 13 7.96 4.57 28.17
N ASP A 14 8.41 4.84 29.40
CA ASP A 14 9.79 4.61 29.83
C ASP A 14 10.13 3.11 29.77
N GLY A 15 9.22 2.25 30.22
CA GLY A 15 9.39 0.79 30.13
C GLY A 15 9.53 0.30 28.67
N LEU A 16 8.71 0.83 27.76
CA LEU A 16 8.84 0.52 26.34
C LEU A 16 10.19 1.00 25.78
N ASP A 17 10.64 2.21 26.12
CA ASP A 17 11.92 2.77 25.64
C ASP A 17 13.11 1.89 26.05
N GLU A 18 13.09 1.31 27.26
CA GLU A 18 14.14 0.40 27.74
C GLU A 18 14.21 -0.94 26.98
N GLU A 19 13.09 -1.39 26.38
CA GLU A 19 13.02 -2.63 25.61
C GLU A 19 13.45 -2.45 24.14
N LEU A 20 13.35 -1.23 23.62
CA LEU A 20 13.60 -0.93 22.21
C LEU A 20 15.10 -0.89 21.88
N ARG A 21 15.45 -1.40 20.70
CA ARG A 21 16.74 -1.09 20.04
C ARG A 21 16.66 0.14 19.16
N GLY A 22 15.46 0.42 18.66
CA GLY A 22 15.14 1.60 17.88
C GLY A 22 15.09 2.88 18.73
N GLU A 23 14.38 3.87 18.22
CA GLU A 23 14.26 5.18 18.85
C GLU A 23 12.80 5.48 19.21
N LEU A 24 12.56 6.03 20.39
CA LEU A 24 11.25 6.54 20.82
C LEU A 24 11.26 8.08 20.84
N PHE A 25 10.18 8.69 20.35
CA PHE A 25 9.98 10.15 20.35
C PHE A 25 8.67 10.51 21.02
N ARG A 26 8.71 11.54 21.88
CA ARG A 26 7.57 12.13 22.57
C ARG A 26 7.32 13.55 22.07
N PRO A 27 6.11 14.09 22.26
CA PRO A 27 5.85 15.50 22.02
C PRO A 27 6.86 16.40 22.75
N GLY A 28 7.60 17.22 21.98
CA GLY A 28 8.65 18.10 22.50
C GLY A 28 10.08 17.63 22.24
N ASP A 29 10.27 16.36 21.88
CA ASP A 29 11.58 15.84 21.50
C ASP A 29 12.06 16.42 20.17
N PRO A 30 13.39 16.54 19.97
CA PRO A 30 13.95 16.86 18.65
C PRO A 30 13.44 15.88 17.60
N ASN A 31 13.07 16.41 16.44
CA ASN A 31 12.57 15.65 15.28
C ASN A 31 11.18 14.99 15.44
N TYR A 32 10.48 15.17 16.57
CA TYR A 32 9.11 14.67 16.72
C TYR A 32 8.16 15.22 15.64
N ASP A 33 8.17 16.53 15.40
CA ASP A 33 7.30 17.17 14.40
C ASP A 33 7.63 16.76 12.95
N GLU A 34 8.91 16.56 12.65
CA GLU A 34 9.33 16.04 11.34
C GLU A 34 8.85 14.59 11.16
N ARG A 35 8.99 13.74 12.18
CA ARG A 35 8.68 12.31 12.10
C ARG A 35 7.19 11.98 12.04
N ARG A 36 6.34 12.82 12.64
CA ARG A 36 4.88 12.67 12.48
C ARG A 36 4.35 13.15 11.13
N THR A 37 5.16 13.90 10.36
CA THR A 37 4.75 14.36 9.03
C THR A 37 4.74 13.20 8.04
N ILE A 38 3.62 13.07 7.33
CA ILE A 38 3.41 12.09 6.26
C ILE A 38 3.29 12.80 4.91
N TRP A 39 3.18 12.05 3.81
CA TRP A 39 3.15 12.63 2.46
C TRP A 39 1.95 13.56 2.24
N ASN A 40 0.78 13.22 2.80
CA ASN A 40 -0.39 14.09 2.74
C ASN A 40 -0.26 15.22 3.77
N GLY A 41 0.17 16.41 3.32
CA GLY A 41 0.40 17.58 4.15
C GLY A 41 -0.85 18.19 4.81
N MET A 42 -2.06 17.78 4.40
CA MET A 42 -3.31 18.21 5.06
C MET A 42 -3.51 17.54 6.43
N ILE A 43 -2.81 16.42 6.70
CA ILE A 43 -3.00 15.62 7.92
C ILE A 43 -2.00 16.07 9.00
N ASP A 44 -2.50 16.81 10.00
CA ASP A 44 -1.71 17.29 11.15
C ASP A 44 -2.12 16.61 12.46
N ARG A 45 -1.78 15.31 12.60
CA ARG A 45 -2.08 14.52 13.82
C ARG A 45 -0.86 14.43 14.75
N ARG A 46 -1.11 14.22 16.05
CA ARG A 46 -0.08 14.23 17.12
C ARG A 46 -0.13 12.93 17.94
N PRO A 47 0.71 11.93 17.60
CA PRO A 47 0.86 10.72 18.40
C PRO A 47 1.28 11.02 19.85
N ALA A 48 0.88 10.18 20.81
CA ALA A 48 1.44 10.25 22.16
C ALA A 48 2.92 9.84 22.17
N LEU A 49 3.30 8.90 21.28
CA LEU A 49 4.67 8.51 21.02
C LEU A 49 4.85 8.00 19.59
N ILE A 50 6.08 8.12 19.09
CA ILE A 50 6.52 7.55 17.82
C ILE A 50 7.64 6.55 18.12
N VAL A 51 7.48 5.30 17.71
CA VAL A 51 8.54 4.28 17.80
C VAL A 51 9.11 4.07 16.40
N ARG A 52 10.38 4.41 16.19
CA ARG A 52 11.09 4.05 14.96
C ARG A 52 11.80 2.73 15.15
N ALA A 53 11.17 1.67 14.66
CA ALA A 53 11.66 0.32 14.77
C ALA A 53 12.88 0.08 13.88
N THR A 54 13.84 -0.67 14.40
CA THR A 54 15.06 -1.10 13.68
C THR A 54 15.08 -2.60 13.40
N GLY A 55 14.07 -3.33 13.89
CA GLY A 55 13.92 -4.76 13.67
C GLY A 55 12.64 -5.32 14.27
N VAL A 56 12.46 -6.63 14.10
CA VAL A 56 11.24 -7.36 14.51
C VAL A 56 10.97 -7.27 16.02
N SER A 57 12.00 -7.24 16.86
CA SER A 57 11.83 -7.12 18.32
C SER A 57 11.14 -5.81 18.71
N ASP A 58 11.48 -4.71 18.04
CA ASP A 58 10.88 -3.39 18.31
C ASP A 58 9.41 -3.39 17.87
N VAL A 59 9.10 -4.07 16.77
CA VAL A 59 7.72 -4.23 16.28
C VAL A 59 6.87 -5.02 17.27
N ILE A 60 7.38 -6.17 17.77
CA ILE A 60 6.70 -6.98 18.78
C ILE A 60 6.42 -6.16 20.04
N ALA A 61 7.46 -5.52 20.61
CA ALA A 61 7.32 -4.70 21.81
C ALA A 61 6.28 -3.58 21.63
N THR A 62 6.26 -2.94 20.45
CA THR A 62 5.29 -1.88 20.15
C THR A 62 3.86 -2.41 20.01
N VAL A 63 3.66 -3.57 19.38
CA VAL A 63 2.33 -4.20 19.23
C VAL A 63 1.80 -4.66 20.58
N ASP A 64 2.64 -5.31 21.38
CA ASP A 64 2.31 -5.75 22.75
C ASP A 64 1.94 -4.54 23.61
N PHE A 65 2.74 -3.47 23.57
CA PHE A 65 2.44 -2.23 24.26
C PHE A 65 1.10 -1.62 23.83
N ALA A 66 0.83 -1.52 22.52
CA ALA A 66 -0.42 -0.97 22.03
C ALA A 66 -1.64 -1.76 22.50
N ARG A 67 -1.53 -3.11 22.50
CA ARG A 67 -2.55 -4.01 23.01
C ARG A 67 -2.76 -3.83 24.52
N GLU A 68 -1.69 -3.89 25.31
CA GLU A 68 -1.74 -3.87 26.78
C GLU A 68 -2.21 -2.52 27.33
N GLN A 69 -1.78 -1.42 26.70
CA GLN A 69 -2.21 -0.07 27.06
C GLN A 69 -3.55 0.31 26.41
N ASN A 70 -4.10 -0.55 25.53
CA ASN A 70 -5.32 -0.31 24.76
C ASN A 70 -5.30 1.06 24.06
N VAL A 71 -4.19 1.34 23.37
CA VAL A 71 -3.97 2.60 22.65
C VAL A 71 -4.00 2.38 21.14
N LEU A 72 -4.42 3.43 20.43
CA LEU A 72 -4.53 3.37 18.97
C LEU A 72 -3.14 3.18 18.35
N LEU A 73 -3.01 2.26 17.40
CA LEU A 73 -1.75 1.97 16.70
C LEU A 73 -1.84 2.38 15.23
N ALA A 74 -1.01 3.34 14.83
CA ALA A 74 -0.75 3.68 13.43
C ALA A 74 0.55 3.01 12.97
N VAL A 75 0.55 2.42 11.77
CA VAL A 75 1.73 1.76 11.20
C VAL A 75 2.18 2.51 9.95
N ARG A 76 3.44 2.93 9.92
CA ARG A 76 4.04 3.68 8.82
C ARG A 76 5.13 2.85 8.14
N GLY A 77 4.89 2.48 6.88
CA GLY A 77 5.95 2.15 5.91
C GLY A 77 6.51 3.42 5.27
N GLY A 78 6.16 3.68 4.00
CA GLY A 78 6.57 4.91 3.30
C GLY A 78 5.74 6.17 3.58
N GLY A 79 4.66 6.09 4.36
CA GLY A 79 3.83 7.25 4.72
C GLY A 79 3.03 7.89 3.57
N HIS A 80 2.78 7.14 2.49
CA HIS A 80 2.15 7.62 1.24
C HIS A 80 0.62 7.49 1.16
N ASN A 81 -0.03 6.91 2.18
CA ASN A 81 -1.48 6.70 2.15
C ASN A 81 -2.24 8.03 2.13
N ILE A 82 -3.22 8.16 1.22
CA ILE A 82 -3.98 9.40 1.01
C ILE A 82 -4.86 9.74 2.22
N ALA A 83 -5.47 8.73 2.86
CA ALA A 83 -6.34 8.90 4.03
C ALA A 83 -5.59 9.21 5.34
N GLY A 84 -4.25 9.27 5.32
CA GLY A 84 -3.46 9.64 6.49
C GLY A 84 -3.37 8.57 7.58
N ASN A 85 -3.61 7.30 7.24
CA ASN A 85 -3.64 6.18 8.19
C ASN A 85 -2.29 5.87 8.87
N ALA A 86 -1.19 6.43 8.35
CA ALA A 86 0.16 6.26 8.88
C ALA A 86 0.49 7.16 10.08
N VAL A 87 -0.48 7.94 10.60
CA VAL A 87 -0.34 8.79 11.78
C VAL A 87 -1.68 8.91 12.53
N CYS A 88 -1.64 9.06 13.85
CA CYS A 88 -2.82 9.13 14.71
C CYS A 88 -2.68 10.16 15.83
N ASP A 89 -3.80 10.61 16.40
CA ASP A 89 -3.81 11.45 17.59
C ASP A 89 -3.81 10.62 18.88
N GLY A 90 -2.91 10.96 19.81
CA GLY A 90 -2.86 10.38 21.16
C GLY A 90 -2.56 8.88 21.25
N GLY A 91 -2.29 8.22 20.11
CA GLY A 91 -1.89 6.81 20.03
C GLY A 91 -0.39 6.64 19.82
N VAL A 92 0.00 5.43 19.42
CA VAL A 92 1.36 5.05 19.04
C VAL A 92 1.49 5.07 17.53
N MET A 93 2.53 5.72 17.03
CA MET A 93 2.94 5.62 15.64
C MET A 93 4.17 4.72 15.54
N LEU A 94 3.99 3.52 14.98
CA LEU A 94 5.09 2.61 14.65
C LEU A 94 5.64 2.97 13.27
N ASP A 95 6.82 3.58 13.26
CA ASP A 95 7.57 4.00 12.08
C ASP A 95 8.59 2.93 11.68
N LEU A 96 8.37 2.29 10.53
CA LEU A 96 9.24 1.25 9.98
C LEU A 96 10.33 1.82 9.06
N SER A 97 10.43 3.14 8.91
CA SER A 97 11.34 3.81 7.96
C SER A 97 12.84 3.54 8.16
N ALA A 98 13.25 2.94 9.27
CA ALA A 98 14.62 2.46 9.46
C ALA A 98 14.85 1.04 8.93
N MET A 99 13.81 0.24 8.75
CA MET A 99 13.86 -1.13 8.21
C MET A 99 13.78 -1.07 6.68
N ARG A 100 14.89 -0.74 6.01
CA ARG A 100 14.97 -0.46 4.56
C ARG A 100 15.80 -1.47 3.76
N SER A 101 16.25 -2.57 4.36
CA SER A 101 17.08 -3.55 3.67
C SER A 101 16.32 -4.22 2.53
N VAL A 102 17.01 -4.39 1.40
CA VAL A 102 16.58 -5.21 0.26
C VAL A 102 17.73 -6.16 -0.04
N ARG A 103 17.45 -7.46 -0.02
CA ARG A 103 18.42 -8.51 -0.31
C ARG A 103 17.95 -9.31 -1.51
N VAL A 104 18.72 -9.26 -2.59
CA VAL A 104 18.45 -10.01 -3.83
C VAL A 104 19.25 -11.30 -3.85
N ASP A 105 18.59 -12.39 -4.23
CA ASP A 105 19.23 -13.63 -4.67
C ASP A 105 19.11 -13.75 -6.19
N PRO A 106 20.18 -13.46 -6.96
CA PRO A 106 20.12 -13.51 -8.42
C PRO A 106 20.00 -14.92 -8.99
N ALA A 107 20.40 -15.95 -8.23
CA ALA A 107 20.33 -17.34 -8.67
C ALA A 107 18.89 -17.85 -8.59
N GLU A 108 18.23 -17.61 -7.46
CA GLU A 108 16.83 -18.00 -7.23
C GLU A 108 15.82 -16.97 -7.78
N ARG A 109 16.33 -15.81 -8.24
CA ARG A 109 15.55 -14.65 -8.71
C ARG A 109 14.51 -14.24 -7.67
N THR A 110 14.97 -14.02 -6.45
CA THR A 110 14.12 -13.53 -5.36
C THR A 110 14.66 -12.28 -4.73
N ALA A 111 13.77 -11.53 -4.07
CA ALA A 111 14.18 -10.49 -3.15
C ALA A 111 13.48 -10.66 -1.81
N ARG A 112 14.23 -10.45 -0.73
CA ARG A 112 13.70 -10.24 0.61
C ARG A 112 13.78 -8.77 0.94
N VAL A 113 12.64 -8.15 1.26
CA VAL A 113 12.48 -6.69 1.39
C VAL A 113 11.88 -6.35 2.74
N GLU A 114 12.49 -5.41 3.45
CA GLU A 114 11.97 -4.86 4.70
C GLU A 114 10.85 -3.82 4.46
N PRO A 115 9.92 -3.64 5.40
CA PRO A 115 8.68 -2.89 5.18
C PRO A 115 8.85 -1.37 5.06
N GLY A 116 9.97 -0.83 5.53
CA GLY A 116 10.33 0.58 5.38
C GLY A 116 10.93 0.92 4.04
N ALA A 117 11.33 -0.07 3.23
CA ALA A 117 11.90 0.16 1.90
C ALA A 117 10.93 0.92 1.00
N THR A 118 11.47 1.87 0.24
CA THR A 118 10.74 2.53 -0.85
C THR A 118 10.84 1.70 -2.13
N LEU A 119 9.98 1.96 -3.11
CA LEU A 119 10.08 1.29 -4.40
C LEU A 119 11.44 1.56 -5.05
N GLY A 120 11.95 2.79 -4.92
CA GLY A 120 13.28 3.15 -5.41
C GLY A 120 14.42 2.34 -4.79
N ASP A 121 14.33 2.03 -3.49
CA ASP A 121 15.32 1.16 -2.82
C ASP A 121 15.26 -0.25 -3.41
N PHE A 122 14.06 -0.78 -3.60
CA PHE A 122 13.86 -2.12 -4.14
C PHE A 122 14.32 -2.22 -5.60
N ASP A 123 13.86 -1.30 -6.45
CA ASP A 123 14.24 -1.24 -7.86
C ASP A 123 15.76 -1.08 -8.01
N HIS A 124 16.41 -0.26 -7.18
CA HIS A 124 17.86 -0.05 -7.21
C HIS A 124 18.64 -1.36 -6.98
N GLU A 125 18.31 -2.08 -5.90
CA GLU A 125 19.01 -3.33 -5.55
C GLU A 125 18.70 -4.46 -6.54
N ALA A 126 17.48 -4.56 -7.03
CA ALA A 126 17.10 -5.57 -8.03
C ALA A 126 17.78 -5.30 -9.39
N GLN A 127 17.81 -4.04 -9.84
CA GLN A 127 18.39 -3.66 -11.13
C GLN A 127 19.92 -3.79 -11.17
N ALA A 128 20.61 -3.82 -10.01
CA ALA A 128 22.03 -4.18 -9.95
C ALA A 128 22.31 -5.57 -10.58
N PHE A 129 21.29 -6.43 -10.68
CA PHE A 129 21.35 -7.76 -11.28
C PHE A 129 20.52 -7.88 -12.57
N GLY A 130 19.98 -6.79 -13.11
CA GLY A 130 19.06 -6.81 -14.25
C GLY A 130 17.71 -7.45 -13.94
N LEU A 131 17.31 -7.46 -12.67
CA LEU A 131 16.07 -8.05 -12.18
C LEU A 131 15.10 -6.96 -11.71
N ALA A 132 13.80 -7.24 -11.76
CA ALA A 132 12.75 -6.39 -11.19
C ALA A 132 11.49 -7.22 -10.89
N THR A 133 10.59 -6.69 -10.08
CA THR A 133 9.23 -7.21 -9.91
C THR A 133 8.23 -6.08 -10.09
N PRO A 134 6.94 -6.34 -10.41
CA PRO A 134 5.95 -5.28 -10.47
C PRO A 134 5.84 -4.50 -9.16
N THR A 135 6.06 -3.20 -9.22
CA THR A 135 5.85 -2.22 -8.15
C THR A 135 5.00 -1.06 -8.68
N GLY A 136 4.81 0.00 -7.87
CA GLY A 136 4.22 1.26 -8.31
C GLY A 136 5.14 2.13 -9.16
N ILE A 137 4.60 3.22 -9.70
CA ILE A 137 5.34 4.10 -10.63
C ILE A 137 6.14 5.22 -9.95
N ASN A 138 5.93 5.46 -8.65
CA ASN A 138 6.54 6.58 -7.91
C ASN A 138 7.56 6.05 -6.89
N SER A 139 8.85 6.27 -7.15
CA SER A 139 9.96 5.72 -6.36
C SER A 139 9.88 5.95 -4.84
N PRO A 140 9.43 7.12 -4.32
CA PRO A 140 9.34 7.34 -2.87
C PRO A 140 8.24 6.52 -2.15
N THR A 141 7.34 5.89 -2.90
CA THR A 141 6.24 5.09 -2.32
C THR A 141 6.81 3.94 -1.49
N GLY A 142 6.21 3.63 -0.33
CA GLY A 142 6.64 2.50 0.49
C GLY A 142 6.18 1.16 -0.07
N VAL A 143 7.06 0.16 -0.07
CA VAL A 143 6.77 -1.21 -0.56
C VAL A 143 5.64 -1.85 0.23
N ALA A 144 5.62 -1.70 1.56
CA ALA A 144 4.64 -2.39 2.41
C ALA A 144 3.19 -2.01 2.09
N GLY A 145 2.85 -0.71 2.17
CA GLY A 145 1.48 -0.25 1.92
C GLY A 145 1.02 -0.53 0.48
N LEU A 146 1.92 -0.36 -0.49
CA LEU A 146 1.62 -0.66 -1.90
C LEU A 146 1.29 -2.14 -2.09
N THR A 147 2.15 -3.03 -1.58
CA THR A 147 1.99 -4.48 -1.71
C THR A 147 0.74 -4.96 -0.99
N LEU A 148 0.53 -4.54 0.27
CA LEU A 148 -0.62 -4.99 1.06
C LEU A 148 -1.97 -4.59 0.46
N GLY A 149 -2.01 -3.51 -0.33
CA GLY A 149 -3.20 -3.13 -1.09
C GLY A 149 -3.31 -3.79 -2.48
N GLY A 150 -2.27 -4.48 -2.97
CA GLY A 150 -2.22 -5.14 -4.27
C GLY A 150 -0.98 -4.75 -5.08
N GLY A 151 -0.85 -3.47 -5.39
CA GLY A 151 0.30 -2.90 -6.10
C GLY A 151 0.25 -3.09 -7.62
N PHE A 152 0.32 -1.98 -8.36
CA PHE A 152 0.41 -2.02 -9.82
C PHE A 152 1.26 -0.86 -10.36
N GLY A 153 1.85 -1.06 -11.53
CA GLY A 153 2.67 -0.09 -12.23
C GLY A 153 3.12 -0.62 -13.60
N TRP A 154 4.32 -0.22 -14.03
CA TRP A 154 4.80 -0.43 -15.40
C TRP A 154 4.81 -1.90 -15.84
N LEU A 155 5.17 -2.81 -14.93
CA LEU A 155 5.34 -4.23 -15.25
C LEU A 155 4.07 -5.06 -15.09
N THR A 156 2.95 -4.46 -14.65
CA THR A 156 1.77 -5.21 -14.20
C THR A 156 1.11 -6.02 -15.31
N ARG A 157 1.05 -5.50 -16.52
CA ARG A 157 0.43 -6.22 -17.65
C ARG A 157 1.22 -7.47 -18.05
N ARG A 158 2.53 -7.48 -17.80
CA ARG A 158 3.44 -8.56 -18.19
C ARG A 158 3.60 -9.62 -17.10
N TYR A 159 3.71 -9.20 -15.84
CA TYR A 159 4.05 -10.09 -14.72
C TYR A 159 3.00 -10.10 -13.59
N GLY A 160 1.82 -9.51 -13.80
CA GLY A 160 0.79 -9.40 -12.77
C GLY A 160 1.04 -8.26 -11.76
N MET A 161 0.20 -8.16 -10.74
CA MET A 161 0.33 -7.19 -9.65
C MET A 161 1.53 -7.50 -8.75
N THR A 162 1.90 -6.56 -7.87
CA THR A 162 2.95 -6.80 -6.87
C THR A 162 2.61 -8.02 -6.00
N VAL A 163 1.36 -8.16 -5.56
CA VAL A 163 0.88 -9.32 -4.80
C VAL A 163 0.87 -10.64 -5.56
N ASP A 164 0.85 -10.60 -6.90
CA ASP A 164 0.93 -11.83 -7.72
C ASP A 164 2.36 -12.41 -7.73
N ASN A 165 3.33 -11.58 -7.34
CA ASN A 165 4.75 -11.94 -7.25
C ASN A 165 5.23 -12.09 -5.80
N LEU A 166 4.33 -11.97 -4.83
CA LEU A 166 4.63 -12.18 -3.42
C LEU A 166 4.63 -13.68 -3.14
N ARG A 167 5.74 -14.21 -2.60
CA ARG A 167 5.90 -15.61 -2.20
C ARG A 167 5.55 -15.85 -0.75
N SER A 168 6.00 -14.96 0.13
CA SER A 168 5.81 -15.09 1.57
C SER A 168 5.97 -13.76 2.29
N VAL A 169 5.48 -13.70 3.54
CA VAL A 169 5.73 -12.59 4.47
C VAL A 169 6.03 -13.12 5.87
N ASP A 170 6.83 -12.36 6.61
CA ASP A 170 6.93 -12.48 8.07
C ASP A 170 6.13 -11.33 8.69
N ILE A 171 5.17 -11.64 9.57
CA ILE A 171 4.18 -10.69 10.09
C ILE A 171 4.02 -10.83 11.61
N VAL A 172 4.00 -9.70 12.31
CA VAL A 172 3.65 -9.62 13.74
C VAL A 172 2.16 -9.30 13.86
N THR A 173 1.39 -10.24 14.40
CA THR A 173 -0.07 -10.17 14.57
C THR A 173 -0.47 -9.54 15.90
N ALA A 174 -1.77 -9.36 16.15
CA ALA A 174 -2.26 -8.57 17.29
C ALA A 174 -1.93 -9.19 18.67
N ASP A 175 -1.69 -10.50 18.70
CA ASP A 175 -1.21 -11.25 19.85
C ASP A 175 0.31 -11.17 20.07
N GLY A 176 1.03 -10.37 19.27
CA GLY A 176 2.47 -10.16 19.40
C GLY A 176 3.32 -11.29 18.80
N GLU A 177 2.70 -12.34 18.24
CA GLU A 177 3.44 -13.46 17.66
C GLU A 177 3.98 -13.12 16.26
N LEU A 178 5.24 -13.49 16.00
CA LEU A 178 5.80 -13.48 14.65
C LEU A 178 5.36 -14.75 13.91
N ARG A 179 4.68 -14.56 12.77
CA ARG A 179 4.16 -15.63 11.93
C ARG A 179 4.75 -15.55 10.54
N HIS A 180 5.00 -16.70 9.93
CA HIS A 180 5.33 -16.81 8.53
C HIS A 180 4.06 -17.14 7.73
N ALA A 181 3.74 -16.36 6.69
CA ALA A 181 2.57 -16.58 5.86
C ALA A 181 2.97 -16.75 4.39
N SER A 182 2.55 -17.86 3.79
CA SER A 182 2.80 -18.23 2.39
C SER A 182 1.64 -19.12 1.89
N GLU A 183 1.73 -19.66 0.67
CA GLU A 183 0.75 -20.66 0.22
C GLU A 183 0.80 -21.97 1.03
N ALA A 184 1.93 -22.28 1.66
CA ALA A 184 2.15 -23.52 2.40
C ALA A 184 1.92 -23.40 3.92
N GLU A 185 1.91 -22.18 4.46
CA GLU A 185 1.84 -21.91 5.90
C GLU A 185 0.99 -20.66 6.16
N ASN A 186 0.04 -20.72 7.11
CA ASN A 186 -0.91 -19.61 7.38
C ASN A 186 -1.54 -19.06 6.08
N SER A 187 -2.00 -19.97 5.20
CA SER A 187 -2.41 -19.63 3.83
C SER A 187 -3.64 -18.72 3.73
N ASP A 188 -4.48 -18.73 4.77
CA ASP A 188 -5.60 -17.82 4.96
C ASP A 188 -5.13 -16.40 5.31
N LEU A 189 -4.15 -16.25 6.20
CA LEU A 189 -3.47 -14.98 6.45
C LEU A 189 -2.78 -14.46 5.18
N PHE A 190 -2.07 -15.35 4.47
CA PHE A 190 -1.39 -15.02 3.22
C PHE A 190 -2.37 -14.62 2.11
N TRP A 191 -3.56 -15.20 2.08
CA TRP A 191 -4.66 -14.76 1.21
C TRP A 191 -5.13 -13.35 1.59
N GLY A 192 -5.32 -13.07 2.88
CA GLY A 192 -5.81 -11.79 3.40
C GLY A 192 -4.85 -10.62 3.14
N ILE A 193 -3.56 -10.79 3.41
CA ILE A 193 -2.55 -9.73 3.24
C ILE A 193 -2.29 -9.35 1.77
N ARG A 194 -2.69 -10.20 0.81
CA ARG A 194 -2.61 -9.92 -0.63
C ARG A 194 -3.81 -9.10 -1.13
N GLY A 195 -3.97 -7.89 -0.60
CA GLY A 195 -5.00 -6.92 -0.97
C GLY A 195 -5.81 -6.37 0.21
N GLY A 196 -5.78 -7.02 1.37
CA GLY A 196 -6.52 -6.61 2.57
C GLY A 196 -5.83 -5.54 3.42
N GLY A 197 -4.74 -4.92 2.94
CA GLY A 197 -4.05 -3.86 3.66
C GLY A 197 -3.37 -4.31 4.96
N GLY A 198 -3.20 -3.38 5.88
CA GLY A 198 -2.59 -3.60 7.20
C GLY A 198 -3.51 -4.21 8.25
N ASN A 199 -4.63 -4.84 7.84
CA ASN A 199 -5.67 -5.30 8.76
C ASN A 199 -5.22 -6.43 9.70
N PHE A 200 -4.17 -7.19 9.36
CA PHE A 200 -3.87 -8.45 10.05
C PHE A 200 -2.62 -8.39 10.92
N GLY A 201 -1.86 -7.30 10.86
CA GLY A 201 -0.57 -7.21 11.54
C GLY A 201 0.42 -6.28 10.85
N VAL A 202 1.61 -6.24 11.44
CA VAL A 202 2.76 -5.50 10.91
C VAL A 202 3.66 -6.47 10.16
N VAL A 203 3.64 -6.40 8.81
CA VAL A 203 4.61 -7.16 8.01
C VAL A 203 6.01 -6.60 8.23
N THR A 204 6.96 -7.48 8.55
CA THR A 204 8.36 -7.17 8.84
C THR A 204 9.33 -7.67 7.77
N SER A 205 8.88 -8.58 6.90
CA SER A 205 9.63 -9.03 5.73
C SER A 205 8.67 -9.45 4.63
N PHE A 206 8.99 -9.08 3.39
CA PHE A 206 8.32 -9.57 2.17
C PHE A 206 9.32 -10.36 1.33
N GLU A 207 8.89 -11.48 0.75
CA GLU A 207 9.67 -12.23 -0.23
C GLU A 207 8.98 -12.20 -1.59
N PHE A 208 9.69 -11.75 -2.61
CA PHE A 208 9.16 -11.59 -3.97
C PHE A 208 9.89 -12.45 -4.99
N ASP A 209 9.12 -12.93 -5.98
CA ASP A 209 9.61 -13.34 -7.28
C ASP A 209 10.15 -12.14 -8.07
N LEU A 210 11.30 -12.32 -8.74
CA LEU A 210 11.90 -11.35 -9.64
C LEU A 210 11.97 -11.87 -11.07
N HIS A 211 11.93 -10.92 -12.01
CA HIS A 211 11.95 -11.15 -13.46
C HIS A 211 13.10 -10.39 -14.09
N GLU A 212 13.65 -10.92 -15.18
CA GLU A 212 14.63 -10.19 -15.98
C GLU A 212 13.98 -8.98 -16.65
N VAL A 213 14.54 -7.80 -16.40
CA VAL A 213 14.07 -6.51 -16.90
C VAL A 213 15.27 -5.58 -17.10
N GLY A 214 15.52 -5.14 -18.33
CA GLY A 214 16.66 -4.28 -18.70
C GLY A 214 17.64 -4.94 -19.69
N PRO A 215 18.87 -4.41 -19.86
CA PRO A 215 19.46 -3.27 -19.14
C PRO A 215 19.00 -1.88 -19.61
N GLU A 216 18.36 -1.79 -20.77
CA GLU A 216 17.82 -0.53 -21.31
C GLU A 216 16.33 -0.69 -21.57
N ILE A 217 15.54 0.30 -21.12
CA ILE A 217 14.12 0.43 -21.43
C ILE A 217 13.97 1.83 -22.03
N LEU A 218 13.38 1.92 -23.22
CA LEU A 218 13.06 3.21 -23.82
C LEU A 218 11.73 3.66 -23.22
N SER A 219 11.74 4.88 -22.73
CA SER A 219 10.59 5.55 -22.17
C SER A 219 10.56 6.97 -22.71
N GLY A 220 9.36 7.52 -22.91
CA GLY A 220 9.21 8.90 -23.33
C GLY A 220 7.77 9.28 -23.63
N PRO A 221 7.35 10.52 -23.33
CA PRO A 221 6.01 10.96 -23.65
C PRO A 221 5.85 11.19 -25.16
N ILE A 222 4.68 10.83 -25.70
CA ILE A 222 4.22 11.33 -27.00
C ILE A 222 3.38 12.58 -26.73
N VAL A 223 3.76 13.71 -27.31
CA VAL A 223 3.08 15.00 -27.11
C VAL A 223 2.12 15.26 -28.27
N TYR A 224 0.85 15.46 -27.95
CA TYR A 224 -0.20 15.86 -28.89
C TYR A 224 -0.56 17.33 -28.69
N ALA A 225 -1.06 18.01 -29.73
CA ALA A 225 -1.61 19.35 -29.57
C ALA A 225 -2.92 19.28 -28.79
N GLY A 226 -3.20 20.32 -27.97
CA GLY A 226 -4.43 20.37 -27.17
C GLY A 226 -5.71 20.32 -28.01
N ASP A 227 -5.68 20.90 -29.22
CA ASP A 227 -6.80 20.90 -30.15
C ASP A 227 -7.19 19.47 -30.61
N ASP A 228 -6.24 18.53 -30.58
CA ASP A 228 -6.44 17.14 -31.02
C ASP A 228 -6.96 16.23 -29.89
N ALA A 229 -7.06 16.72 -28.65
CA ALA A 229 -7.33 15.90 -27.47
C ALA A 229 -8.58 15.01 -27.59
N ARG A 230 -9.66 15.54 -28.18
CA ARG A 230 -10.91 14.80 -28.37
C ARG A 230 -10.76 13.64 -29.35
N GLU A 231 -9.97 13.80 -30.40
CA GLU A 231 -9.74 12.76 -31.41
C GLU A 231 -8.76 11.72 -30.88
N VAL A 232 -7.69 12.16 -30.23
CA VAL A 232 -6.72 11.29 -29.56
C VAL A 232 -7.40 10.40 -28.52
N ILE A 233 -8.22 10.96 -27.62
CA ILE A 233 -8.93 10.17 -26.59
C ILE A 233 -9.88 9.13 -27.21
N ARG A 234 -10.55 9.46 -28.32
CA ARG A 234 -11.43 8.50 -29.03
C ARG A 234 -10.61 7.39 -29.68
N HIS A 235 -9.54 7.73 -30.39
CA HIS A 235 -8.64 6.76 -31.01
C HIS A 235 -8.05 5.81 -29.97
N VAL A 236 -7.63 6.35 -28.84
CA VAL A 236 -7.11 5.58 -27.71
C VAL A 236 -8.15 4.62 -27.15
N ARG A 237 -9.38 5.11 -26.92
CA ARG A 237 -10.48 4.26 -26.45
C ARG A 237 -10.76 3.13 -27.43
N ASP A 238 -10.96 3.46 -28.71
CA ASP A 238 -11.32 2.50 -29.75
C ASP A 238 -10.17 1.50 -29.97
N PHE A 239 -8.93 1.98 -29.99
CA PHE A 239 -7.75 1.12 -30.02
C PHE A 239 -7.70 0.19 -28.82
N ASN A 240 -7.95 0.67 -27.60
CA ASN A 240 -7.86 -0.17 -26.39
C ASN A 240 -9.01 -1.19 -26.26
N GLU A 241 -10.20 -0.90 -26.80
CA GLU A 241 -11.35 -1.83 -26.78
C GLU A 241 -11.09 -3.04 -27.70
N ASP A 242 -10.52 -2.80 -28.87
CA ASP A 242 -10.20 -3.83 -29.85
C ASP A 242 -8.75 -4.32 -29.79
N ALA A 243 -7.88 -3.69 -28.98
CA ALA A 243 -6.45 -3.97 -28.90
C ALA A 243 -6.25 -5.43 -28.53
N PRO A 244 -5.81 -6.26 -29.49
CA PRO A 244 -5.46 -7.62 -29.17
C PRO A 244 -4.32 -7.61 -28.15
N VAL A 245 -4.39 -8.47 -27.13
CA VAL A 245 -3.30 -8.64 -26.16
C VAL A 245 -1.96 -8.88 -26.87
N GLU A 246 -2.01 -9.44 -28.09
CA GLU A 246 -0.88 -9.56 -29.01
C GLU A 246 -0.17 -8.24 -29.30
N TYR A 247 -0.83 -7.07 -29.39
CA TYR A 247 -0.11 -5.80 -29.66
C TYR A 247 0.72 -5.29 -28.48
N ALA A 248 0.34 -5.66 -27.25
CA ALA A 248 1.17 -5.42 -26.07
C ALA A 248 2.24 -6.52 -25.90
N ALA A 249 1.99 -7.72 -26.45
CA ALA A 249 2.92 -8.85 -26.42
C ALA A 249 3.94 -8.86 -27.58
N ASP A 250 3.62 -8.19 -28.69
CA ASP A 250 4.33 -8.19 -29.98
C ASP A 250 4.71 -6.75 -30.39
N LEU A 251 5.04 -5.94 -29.38
CA LEU A 251 5.66 -4.63 -29.58
C LEU A 251 6.92 -4.82 -30.46
N PRO A 252 7.10 -4.04 -31.53
CA PRO A 252 8.14 -4.27 -32.54
C PRO A 252 9.57 -4.13 -31.98
N SER A 253 9.67 -3.61 -30.76
CA SER A 253 10.88 -3.52 -29.98
C SER A 253 10.52 -3.53 -28.48
N PRO A 254 11.38 -4.12 -27.62
CA PRO A 254 11.28 -4.04 -26.15
C PRO A 254 11.28 -2.61 -25.57
N LEU A 255 11.44 -1.61 -26.44
CA LEU A 255 11.55 -0.19 -26.18
C LEU A 255 10.26 0.58 -26.51
N SER A 256 9.21 -0.08 -26.98
CA SER A 256 7.97 0.61 -27.36
C SER A 256 7.00 0.67 -26.18
N GLU A 257 6.36 1.82 -25.95
CA GLU A 257 5.36 1.97 -24.89
C GLU A 257 4.12 2.73 -25.42
N ILE A 258 2.96 2.38 -24.86
CA ILE A 258 1.70 3.12 -24.98
C ILE A 258 1.17 3.32 -23.55
N VAL A 259 1.16 4.56 -23.04
CA VAL A 259 0.73 4.85 -21.66
C VAL A 259 -0.73 5.30 -21.63
N PHE A 260 -1.59 4.37 -21.24
CA PHE A 260 -2.91 4.63 -20.66
C PHE A 260 -2.98 3.83 -19.35
N GLY A 261 -3.74 4.28 -18.35
CA GLY A 261 -4.00 3.49 -17.13
C GLY A 261 -4.86 2.26 -17.42
N GLN A 262 -4.41 1.42 -18.34
CA GLN A 262 -5.06 0.21 -18.83
C GLN A 262 -4.54 -0.97 -18.01
N LEU A 263 -5.44 -1.60 -17.27
CA LEU A 263 -5.18 -2.81 -16.49
C LEU A 263 -5.38 -4.06 -17.39
N GLY A 264 -5.90 -5.16 -16.85
CA GLY A 264 -6.09 -6.42 -17.58
C GLY A 264 -4.81 -7.24 -17.77
N GLY A 265 -4.74 -8.03 -18.85
CA GLY A 265 -3.58 -8.90 -19.12
C GLY A 265 -3.49 -10.06 -18.12
N GLU A 266 -2.30 -10.36 -17.59
CA GLU A 266 -2.10 -11.43 -16.61
C GLU A 266 -2.91 -11.21 -15.33
N MET A 267 -3.09 -9.95 -14.90
CA MET A 267 -3.96 -9.59 -13.77
C MET A 267 -5.38 -10.16 -13.94
N ALA A 268 -5.93 -10.09 -15.16
CA ALA A 268 -7.30 -10.56 -15.46
C ALA A 268 -7.41 -12.08 -15.65
N ARG A 269 -6.28 -12.80 -15.68
CA ARG A 269 -6.27 -14.27 -15.72
C ARG A 269 -6.36 -14.90 -14.34
N VAL A 270 -5.97 -14.16 -13.30
CA VAL A 270 -6.10 -14.58 -11.92
C VAL A 270 -7.58 -14.47 -11.48
N PRO A 271 -8.19 -15.52 -10.92
CA PRO A 271 -9.56 -15.45 -10.40
C PRO A 271 -9.73 -14.35 -9.35
N SER A 272 -10.88 -13.65 -9.34
CA SER A 272 -11.14 -12.52 -8.43
C SER A 272 -11.25 -12.90 -6.95
N ASP A 273 -11.34 -14.19 -6.64
CA ASP A 273 -11.38 -14.77 -5.29
C ASP A 273 -10.06 -15.47 -4.89
N ALA A 274 -9.06 -15.53 -5.78
CA ALA A 274 -7.77 -16.16 -5.52
C ALA A 274 -6.97 -15.46 -4.40
N MET A 275 -7.25 -14.17 -4.16
CA MET A 275 -6.70 -13.37 -3.06
C MET A 275 -7.66 -12.23 -2.68
N ALA A 276 -7.30 -11.43 -1.66
CA ALA A 276 -8.16 -10.38 -1.14
C ALA A 276 -8.53 -9.31 -2.18
N TYR A 277 -7.59 -8.88 -3.04
CA TYR A 277 -7.85 -7.87 -4.08
C TYR A 277 -8.88 -8.38 -5.12
N PRO A 278 -10.08 -7.78 -5.22
CA PRO A 278 -11.20 -8.35 -5.97
C PRO A 278 -11.31 -7.86 -7.43
N HIS A 279 -10.74 -6.70 -7.78
CA HIS A 279 -11.03 -5.99 -9.04
C HIS A 279 -10.19 -6.48 -10.23
N ARG A 280 -10.11 -7.80 -10.41
CA ARG A 280 -9.28 -8.47 -11.44
C ARG A 280 -9.79 -8.28 -12.87
N ASP A 281 -11.07 -8.00 -13.05
CA ASP A 281 -11.73 -7.78 -14.34
C ASP A 281 -11.70 -6.31 -14.80
N ALA A 282 -11.11 -5.40 -14.00
CA ALA A 282 -10.97 -4.00 -14.37
C ALA A 282 -10.07 -3.85 -15.61
N ALA A 283 -10.59 -3.23 -16.66
CA ALA A 283 -9.84 -2.91 -17.87
C ALA A 283 -9.04 -1.60 -17.75
N TYR A 284 -9.47 -0.69 -16.86
CA TYR A 284 -8.85 0.61 -16.67
C TYR A 284 -8.86 1.02 -15.19
N ALA A 285 -7.82 1.75 -14.77
CA ALA A 285 -7.79 2.50 -13.53
C ALA A 285 -7.70 3.99 -13.86
N MET A 286 -8.73 4.75 -13.49
CA MET A 286 -8.72 6.20 -13.56
C MET A 286 -8.37 6.75 -12.17
N ASN A 287 -7.31 7.55 -12.09
CA ASN A 287 -6.99 8.29 -10.87
C ASN A 287 -6.95 9.79 -11.18
N VAL A 288 -7.45 10.60 -10.25
CA VAL A 288 -7.50 12.06 -10.37
C VAL A 288 -6.64 12.64 -9.26
N TYR A 289 -5.48 13.18 -9.63
CA TYR A 289 -4.56 13.81 -8.68
C TYR A 289 -4.80 15.32 -8.65
N THR A 290 -5.60 15.77 -7.70
CA THR A 290 -5.70 17.20 -7.39
C THR A 290 -4.66 17.54 -6.34
N ARG A 291 -3.74 18.45 -6.66
CA ARG A 291 -2.62 18.86 -5.79
C ARG A 291 -2.45 20.36 -5.84
N TRP A 292 -2.10 20.96 -4.71
CA TRP A 292 -1.88 22.39 -4.56
C TRP A 292 -0.90 22.65 -3.41
N GLU A 293 -0.34 23.86 -3.34
CA GLU A 293 0.62 24.26 -2.30
C GLU A 293 0.01 25.20 -1.25
N ASP A 294 -0.93 26.05 -1.65
CA ASP A 294 -1.55 27.06 -0.77
C ASP A 294 -2.78 26.48 -0.05
N PRO A 295 -2.76 26.35 1.29
CA PRO A 295 -3.90 25.83 2.06
C PRO A 295 -5.21 26.63 1.85
N ALA A 296 -5.14 27.87 1.37
CA ALA A 296 -6.34 28.64 1.02
C ALA A 296 -7.13 28.03 -0.15
N MET A 297 -6.55 27.09 -0.90
CA MET A 297 -7.17 26.41 -2.05
C MET A 297 -7.88 25.11 -1.68
N ASP A 298 -7.79 24.63 -0.43
CA ASP A 298 -8.32 23.33 0.01
C ASP A 298 -9.79 23.12 -0.44
N ASP A 299 -10.68 24.05 -0.09
CA ASP A 299 -12.13 23.94 -0.38
C ASP A 299 -12.41 23.87 -1.89
N GLU A 300 -11.73 24.70 -2.69
CA GLU A 300 -11.94 24.76 -4.14
C GLU A 300 -11.45 23.48 -4.83
N CYS A 301 -10.23 23.04 -4.50
CA CYS A 301 -9.63 21.85 -5.07
C CYS A 301 -10.39 20.57 -4.68
N ILE A 302 -10.83 20.46 -3.42
CA ILE A 302 -11.64 19.33 -2.94
C ILE A 302 -13.01 19.32 -3.66
N ALA A 303 -13.68 20.48 -3.79
CA ALA A 303 -14.98 20.57 -4.46
C ALA A 303 -14.91 20.20 -5.94
N TRP A 304 -13.87 20.65 -6.65
CA TRP A 304 -13.65 20.28 -8.05
C TRP A 304 -13.45 18.78 -8.21
N SER A 305 -12.61 18.18 -7.35
CA SER A 305 -12.33 16.73 -7.37
C SER A 305 -13.61 15.92 -7.19
N ARG A 306 -14.42 16.28 -6.18
CA ARG A 306 -15.73 15.63 -5.91
C ARG A 306 -16.67 15.74 -7.10
N THR A 307 -16.79 16.94 -7.69
CA THR A 307 -17.63 17.16 -8.88
C THR A 307 -17.20 16.28 -10.05
N PHE A 308 -15.89 16.13 -10.26
CA PHE A 308 -15.36 15.26 -11.31
C PHE A 308 -15.64 13.79 -11.02
N PHE A 309 -15.43 13.32 -9.79
CA PHE A 309 -15.75 11.95 -9.38
C PHE A 309 -17.24 11.64 -9.55
N ASP A 310 -18.14 12.52 -9.11
CA ASP A 310 -19.60 12.37 -9.27
C ASP A 310 -20.01 12.27 -10.74
N ALA A 311 -19.37 13.05 -11.62
CA ALA A 311 -19.64 13.01 -13.06
C ALA A 311 -19.17 11.70 -13.71
N MET A 312 -18.13 11.07 -13.17
CA MET A 312 -17.53 9.84 -13.71
C MET A 312 -18.08 8.56 -13.06
N ALA A 313 -18.66 8.64 -11.86
CA ALA A 313 -19.19 7.49 -11.12
C ALA A 313 -20.13 6.57 -11.92
N PRO A 314 -21.05 7.06 -12.79
CA PRO A 314 -21.92 6.19 -13.59
C PRO A 314 -21.20 5.28 -14.59
N TYR A 315 -19.93 5.57 -14.89
CA TYR A 315 -19.11 4.81 -15.85
C TYR A 315 -18.12 3.86 -15.15
N ALA A 316 -18.01 3.90 -13.82
CA ALA A 316 -17.13 3.05 -13.05
C ALA A 316 -17.76 1.66 -12.81
N THR A 317 -16.93 0.64 -12.58
CA THR A 317 -17.38 -0.71 -12.21
C THR A 317 -17.99 -0.79 -10.81
N GLY A 318 -17.91 0.31 -10.03
CA GLY A 318 -18.36 0.40 -8.64
C GLY A 318 -17.31 -0.04 -7.62
N GLY A 319 -16.14 -0.50 -8.06
CA GLY A 319 -15.01 -0.86 -7.20
C GLY A 319 -14.03 0.29 -6.98
N VAL A 320 -13.43 0.38 -5.79
CA VAL A 320 -12.43 1.40 -5.47
C VAL A 320 -11.13 0.72 -5.07
N TYR A 321 -10.00 1.15 -5.63
CA TYR A 321 -8.71 0.64 -5.23
C TYR A 321 -8.33 1.16 -3.84
N VAL A 322 -8.14 0.23 -2.90
CA VAL A 322 -7.89 0.48 -1.46
C VAL A 322 -6.79 1.52 -1.19
N ASN A 323 -5.75 1.58 -2.04
CA ASN A 323 -4.63 2.51 -1.89
C ASN A 323 -4.93 3.95 -2.34
N PHE A 324 -6.08 4.21 -2.99
CA PHE A 324 -6.47 5.53 -3.48
C PHE A 324 -7.72 6.14 -2.80
N ILE A 325 -8.22 5.49 -1.75
CA ILE A 325 -9.37 6.01 -0.98
C ILE A 325 -8.92 7.23 -0.14
N SER A 326 -9.68 8.32 -0.22
CA SER A 326 -9.54 9.52 0.64
C SER A 326 -10.34 9.36 1.94
N GLU A 327 -10.26 10.31 2.88
CA GLU A 327 -10.81 10.20 4.26
C GLU A 327 -12.35 10.06 4.37
N ASN A 328 -13.09 9.78 3.30
CA ASN A 328 -14.55 9.65 3.37
C ASN A 328 -14.99 8.33 4.03
N GLU A 329 -15.72 8.45 5.14
CA GLU A 329 -16.40 7.36 5.83
C GLU A 329 -17.47 6.70 4.92
N GLY A 330 -17.45 5.36 4.80
CA GLY A 330 -18.56 4.58 4.22
C GLY A 330 -18.31 3.87 2.89
N GLU A 331 -17.14 4.01 2.27
CA GLU A 331 -16.76 3.28 1.04
C GLU A 331 -15.94 2.01 1.31
N GLU A 332 -15.61 1.67 2.56
CA GLU A 332 -14.74 0.52 2.89
C GLU A 332 -15.30 -0.81 2.38
N THR A 333 -16.63 -0.95 2.33
CA THR A 333 -17.32 -2.12 1.78
C THR A 333 -17.18 -2.25 0.25
N LEU A 334 -16.92 -1.16 -0.47
CA LEU A 334 -16.71 -1.17 -1.92
C LEU A 334 -15.31 -1.65 -2.32
N ALA A 335 -14.33 -1.50 -1.43
CA ALA A 335 -12.93 -1.85 -1.71
C ALA A 335 -12.70 -3.37 -1.84
N TYR A 336 -13.46 -4.15 -1.08
CA TYR A 336 -13.28 -5.61 -1.00
C TYR A 336 -14.39 -6.41 -1.70
N GLY A 337 -15.52 -5.76 -2.02
CA GLY A 337 -16.64 -6.40 -2.71
C GLY A 337 -17.06 -7.72 -2.03
N ARG A 338 -17.12 -8.81 -2.81
CA ARG A 338 -17.52 -10.14 -2.29
C ARG A 338 -16.48 -10.80 -1.38
N ASN A 339 -15.24 -10.31 -1.38
CA ASN A 339 -14.17 -10.86 -0.54
C ASN A 339 -14.23 -10.33 0.90
N GLY A 340 -15.07 -9.31 1.17
CA GLY A 340 -15.21 -8.70 2.49
C GLY A 340 -15.56 -9.68 3.62
N ASP A 341 -16.50 -10.59 3.39
CA ASP A 341 -16.93 -11.57 4.41
C ASP A 341 -15.77 -12.49 4.81
N ARG A 342 -15.01 -13.00 3.82
CA ARG A 342 -13.84 -13.84 4.08
C ARG A 342 -12.72 -13.06 4.77
N LEU A 343 -12.53 -11.78 4.43
CA LEU A 343 -11.58 -10.93 5.15
C LEU A 343 -11.98 -10.75 6.63
N ALA A 344 -13.27 -10.60 6.92
CA ALA A 344 -13.77 -10.50 8.29
C ALA A 344 -13.56 -11.81 9.08
N GLU A 345 -13.69 -12.97 8.45
CA GLU A 345 -13.38 -14.28 9.05
C GLU A 345 -11.88 -14.42 9.37
N VAL A 346 -11.01 -14.04 8.43
CA VAL A 346 -9.54 -14.04 8.66
C VAL A 346 -9.18 -13.04 9.76
N LYS A 347 -9.79 -11.85 9.75
CA LYS A 347 -9.60 -10.82 10.79
C LYS A 347 -10.00 -11.35 12.17
N ALA A 348 -11.11 -12.06 12.30
CA ALA A 348 -11.53 -12.66 13.57
C ALA A 348 -10.52 -13.69 14.12
N THR A 349 -9.69 -14.29 13.26
CA THR A 349 -8.65 -15.24 13.67
C THR A 349 -7.39 -14.53 14.15
N TYR A 350 -6.93 -13.50 13.44
CA TYR A 350 -5.61 -12.89 13.67
C TYR A 350 -5.64 -11.53 14.40
N ASP A 351 -6.79 -10.86 14.43
CA ASP A 351 -7.02 -9.57 15.09
C ASP A 351 -8.48 -9.43 15.59
N PRO A 352 -8.94 -10.31 16.51
CA PRO A 352 -10.33 -10.34 16.98
C PRO A 352 -10.79 -9.07 17.72
N GLU A 353 -9.85 -8.33 18.33
CA GLU A 353 -10.12 -7.10 19.07
C GLU A 353 -9.97 -5.84 18.20
N ASN A 354 -9.69 -6.03 16.91
CA ASN A 354 -9.49 -4.98 15.93
C ASN A 354 -8.46 -3.92 16.37
N LEU A 355 -7.28 -4.38 16.79
CA LEU A 355 -6.13 -3.56 17.12
C LEU A 355 -5.66 -2.77 15.89
N PHE A 356 -5.59 -3.43 14.73
CA PHE A 356 -5.15 -2.83 13.47
C PHE A 356 -6.32 -2.23 12.68
N ARG A 357 -6.82 -1.09 13.16
CA ARG A 357 -7.98 -0.39 12.58
C ARG A 357 -7.66 0.92 11.85
N LEU A 358 -6.41 1.38 11.86
CA LEU A 358 -5.95 2.51 11.03
C LEU A 358 -5.49 2.02 9.66
N SER A 359 -6.46 1.56 8.89
CA SER A 359 -6.30 1.14 7.50
C SER A 359 -7.65 1.29 6.79
N GLN A 360 -7.79 0.76 5.58
CA GLN A 360 -9.14 0.49 5.05
C GLN A 360 -9.70 -0.71 5.81
N ASN A 361 -10.28 -0.41 6.97
CA ASN A 361 -10.52 -1.34 8.04
C ASN A 361 -11.57 -2.39 7.67
N VAL A 362 -11.33 -3.63 8.10
CA VAL A 362 -12.31 -4.71 8.06
C VAL A 362 -12.62 -5.10 9.50
N GLU A 363 -13.89 -4.98 9.89
CA GLU A 363 -14.33 -5.44 11.20
C GLU A 363 -14.29 -6.98 11.28
N PRO A 364 -13.81 -7.55 12.40
CA PRO A 364 -13.80 -8.99 12.58
C PRO A 364 -15.22 -9.56 12.62
N ALA A 365 -15.40 -10.74 12.03
CA ALA A 365 -16.65 -11.50 12.14
C ALA A 365 -16.94 -11.84 13.62
N ARG A 366 -18.22 -11.81 14.00
CA ARG A 366 -18.69 -12.06 15.38
C ARG A 366 -19.16 -13.48 15.63
#